data_AF-A0A7R9W7R2-F1
#
_entry.id   AF-A0A7R9W7R2-F1
#
_cell.length_a   1.000
_cell.length_b   1.000
_cell.length_c   1.000
_cell.angle_alpha   90.00
_cell.angle_beta   90.00
_cell.angle_gamma   90.00
#
_symmetry.space_group_name_H-M   'P 1'
#
loop_
_entity.id
_entity.type
_entity.pdbx_description
1 polymer ?
#
loop_
_entity_poly.entity_id
_entity_poly.type
_entity_poly.pdbx_seq_one_letter_code
_entity_poly.pdbx_strand_id
1 'polypeptide(L)'
;CLTGLVAVTAPCASVEPWAGFLIGVIAGWVYLTGSWLLVKYKIDDAVDAIPVHMGGGMWGVLSTGLFSSLPRLEEAYGITDHIGWFYEWGRGSTNFNLMGAQIVAVLFVIGWVVGIMGPYIWVLNYFGMLRIDPLEEKVGMDISRHKGPAYVSDADNTEHVMELEQRRSSRQVYAAERSWSGRLSSKKQKAHEETNQDEPAVQDEEFNA
;
A
#
# COMPACT_ATOMS: atom_id res chain seq x y z
N CYS A 1 17.36 -14.45 -4.52
CA CYS A 1 16.63 -15.48 -5.29
C CYS A 1 15.27 -14.97 -5.79
N LEU A 2 14.48 -14.28 -4.94
CA LEU A 2 13.14 -13.79 -5.27
C LEU A 2 13.07 -12.97 -6.57
N THR A 3 13.94 -11.99 -6.77
CA THR A 3 13.95 -11.15 -7.99
C THR A 3 14.14 -11.96 -9.27
N GLY A 4 14.90 -13.05 -9.23
CA GLY A 4 15.06 -13.95 -10.39
C GLY A 4 13.77 -14.69 -10.74
N LEU A 5 13.00 -15.13 -9.74
CA LEU A 5 11.68 -15.73 -9.93
C LEU A 5 10.69 -14.71 -10.50
N VAL A 6 10.72 -13.48 -9.98
CA VAL A 6 9.89 -12.39 -10.53
C VAL A 6 10.25 -12.12 -11.99
N ALA A 7 11.54 -12.00 -12.30
CA ALA A 7 11.99 -11.71 -13.66
C ALA A 7 11.64 -12.83 -14.66
N VAL A 8 11.74 -14.10 -14.27
CA VAL A 8 11.40 -15.21 -15.18
C VAL A 8 9.89 -15.39 -15.39
N THR A 9 9.03 -14.74 -14.59
CA THR A 9 7.58 -14.93 -14.64
C THR A 9 6.98 -14.53 -15.99
N ALA A 10 7.37 -13.38 -16.55
CA ALA A 10 6.89 -12.93 -17.86
C ALA A 10 7.37 -13.82 -19.03
N PRO A 11 8.66 -14.21 -19.12
CA PRO A 11 9.17 -15.03 -20.23
C PRO A 11 9.02 -16.55 -20.04
N CYS A 12 8.43 -17.04 -18.94
CA CYS A 12 8.56 -18.44 -18.50
C CYS A 12 8.20 -19.49 -19.57
N ALA A 13 7.25 -19.18 -20.45
CA ALA A 13 6.79 -20.06 -21.51
C ALA A 13 7.43 -19.76 -22.88
N SER A 14 8.12 -18.63 -23.05
CA SER A 14 8.58 -18.15 -24.36
C SER A 14 10.10 -18.23 -24.57
N VAL A 15 10.88 -18.45 -23.51
CA VAL A 15 12.35 -18.49 -23.57
C VAL A 15 12.91 -19.89 -23.37
N GLU A 16 14.11 -20.14 -23.90
CA GLU A 16 14.82 -21.39 -23.64
C GLU A 16 15.39 -21.44 -22.20
N PRO A 17 15.58 -22.65 -21.61
CA PRO A 17 16.05 -22.78 -20.23
C PRO A 17 17.38 -22.06 -19.92
N TRP A 18 18.31 -22.02 -20.88
CA TRP A 18 19.58 -21.32 -20.71
C TRP A 18 19.40 -19.81 -20.58
N ALA A 19 18.41 -19.24 -21.27
CA ALA A 19 18.09 -17.82 -21.18
C ALA A 19 17.45 -17.51 -19.82
N GLY A 20 16.62 -18.41 -19.29
CA GLY A 20 16.07 -18.31 -17.93
C GLY A 20 17.15 -18.14 -16.85
N PHE A 21 18.26 -18.87 -16.96
CA PHE A 21 19.42 -18.70 -16.07
C PHE A 21 20.01 -17.29 -16.15
N LEU A 22 20.25 -16.78 -17.37
CA LEU A 22 20.82 -15.44 -17.57
C LEU A 22 19.88 -14.34 -17.09
N ILE A 23 18.58 -14.49 -17.35
CA ILE A 23 17.54 -13.55 -16.89
C ILE A 23 17.58 -13.45 -15.36
N GLY A 24 17.69 -14.59 -14.66
CA GLY A 24 17.82 -14.63 -13.20
C GLY A 24 19.10 -13.98 -12.68
N VAL A 25 20.25 -14.19 -13.33
CA VAL A 25 21.52 -13.55 -12.96
C VAL A 25 21.43 -12.03 -13.11
N ILE A 26 20.93 -11.55 -14.25
CA ILE A 26 20.78 -10.10 -14.51
C ILE A 26 19.76 -9.49 -13.54
N ALA A 27 18.67 -10.20 -13.22
CA ALA A 27 17.70 -9.76 -12.22
C ALA A 27 18.35 -9.55 -10.84
N GLY A 28 19.35 -10.37 -10.47
CA GLY A 28 20.14 -10.15 -9.26
C GLY A 28 20.89 -8.81 -9.27
N TRP A 29 21.50 -8.46 -10.40
CA TRP A 29 22.16 -7.15 -10.58
C TRP A 29 21.17 -5.98 -10.56
N VAL A 30 20.00 -6.14 -11.18
CA VAL A 30 18.92 -5.15 -11.13
C VAL A 30 18.45 -4.91 -9.69
N TYR A 31 18.32 -5.98 -8.89
CA TYR A 31 18.00 -5.85 -7.47
C TYR A 31 19.09 -5.10 -6.70
N LEU A 32 20.35 -5.51 -6.82
CA LEU A 32 21.46 -4.89 -6.07
C LEU A 32 21.58 -3.40 -6.39
N THR A 33 21.47 -3.04 -7.67
CA THR A 33 21.52 -1.64 -8.10
C THR A 33 20.29 -0.86 -7.64
N GLY A 34 19.10 -1.44 -7.72
CA GLY A 34 17.86 -0.83 -7.25
C GLY A 34 17.84 -0.59 -5.74
N SER A 35 18.18 -1.59 -4.93
CA SER A 35 18.22 -1.45 -3.46
C SER A 35 19.27 -0.42 -3.02
N TRP A 36 20.47 -0.47 -3.62
CA TRP A 36 21.49 0.57 -3.41
C TRP A 36 20.97 1.99 -3.75
N LEU A 37 20.21 2.11 -4.83
CA LEU A 37 19.65 3.40 -5.25
C LEU A 37 18.60 3.93 -4.27
N LEU A 38 17.74 3.06 -3.73
CA LEU A 38 16.76 3.45 -2.70
C LEU A 38 17.44 3.94 -1.43
N VAL A 39 18.45 3.21 -0.94
CA VAL A 39 19.25 3.63 0.20
C VAL A 39 19.92 4.98 -0.07
N LYS A 40 20.49 5.16 -1.27
CA LYS A 40 21.13 6.41 -1.68
C LYS A 40 20.15 7.59 -1.69
N TYR A 41 18.91 7.37 -2.12
CA TYR A 41 17.87 8.40 -2.13
C TYR A 41 17.06 8.49 -0.83
N LYS A 42 17.42 7.72 0.20
CA LYS A 42 16.70 7.66 1.50
C LYS A 42 15.21 7.34 1.33
N ILE A 43 14.90 6.46 0.38
CA ILE A 43 13.56 5.92 0.18
C ILE A 43 13.46 4.67 1.06
N ASP A 44 12.58 4.73 2.06
CA ASP A 44 12.36 3.66 3.03
C ASP A 44 11.37 2.62 2.47
N ASP A 45 11.92 1.61 1.80
CA ASP A 45 11.20 0.45 1.32
C ASP A 45 11.51 -0.75 2.21
N ALA A 46 10.67 -0.95 3.23
CA ALA A 46 10.92 -1.86 4.36
C ALA A 46 11.25 -3.31 3.96
N VAL A 47 10.82 -3.76 2.77
CA VAL A 47 11.01 -5.14 2.29
C VAL A 47 11.71 -5.23 0.94
N ASP A 48 12.28 -4.12 0.45
CA ASP A 48 12.79 -4.00 -0.93
C ASP A 48 11.74 -4.43 -1.98
N ALA A 49 10.47 -4.05 -1.81
CA ALA A 49 9.43 -4.39 -2.77
C ALA A 49 9.69 -3.77 -4.16
N ILE A 50 10.20 -2.55 -4.21
CA ILE A 50 10.45 -1.81 -5.46
C ILE A 50 11.58 -2.48 -6.26
N PRO A 51 12.79 -2.74 -5.73
CA PRO A 51 13.86 -3.36 -6.50
C PRO A 51 13.53 -4.79 -6.92
N VAL A 52 12.83 -5.55 -6.05
CA VAL A 52 12.43 -6.93 -6.35
C VAL A 52 11.32 -6.99 -7.40
N HIS A 53 10.21 -6.29 -7.19
CA HIS A 53 9.02 -6.45 -8.01
C HIS A 53 8.96 -5.47 -9.19
N MET A 54 9.21 -4.19 -8.95
CA MET A 54 9.21 -3.20 -10.03
C MET A 54 10.45 -3.40 -10.92
N GLY A 55 11.65 -3.40 -10.32
CA GLY A 55 12.89 -3.61 -11.06
C GLY A 55 12.95 -4.99 -11.74
N GLY A 56 12.79 -6.06 -10.96
CA GLY A 56 12.78 -7.43 -11.47
C GLY A 56 11.67 -7.70 -12.48
N GLY A 57 10.46 -7.19 -12.24
CA GLY A 57 9.32 -7.36 -13.14
C GLY A 57 9.52 -6.62 -14.47
N MET A 58 10.00 -5.38 -14.45
CA MET A 58 10.35 -4.63 -15.67
C MET A 58 11.42 -5.36 -16.48
N TRP A 59 12.49 -5.83 -15.82
CA TRP A 59 13.50 -6.63 -16.49
C TRP A 59 12.92 -7.91 -17.10
N GLY A 60 12.03 -8.59 -16.38
CA GLY A 60 11.35 -9.78 -16.88
C GLY A 60 10.57 -9.53 -18.18
N VAL A 61 9.72 -8.50 -18.20
CA VAL A 61 8.94 -8.13 -19.39
C VAL A 61 9.85 -7.75 -20.56
N LEU A 62 10.89 -6.96 -20.33
CA LEU A 62 11.86 -6.62 -21.37
C LEU A 62 12.64 -7.85 -21.86
N SER A 63 12.96 -8.79 -20.96
CA SER A 63 13.65 -10.02 -21.32
C SER A 63 12.82 -10.92 -22.24
N THR A 64 11.48 -10.91 -22.12
CA THR A 64 10.58 -11.54 -23.10
C THR A 64 10.83 -10.97 -24.51
N GLY A 65 10.97 -9.65 -24.63
CA GLY A 65 11.27 -8.99 -25.89
C GLY A 65 12.67 -9.27 -26.43
N LEU A 66 13.62 -9.67 -25.58
CA LEU A 66 15.00 -9.98 -25.97
C LEU A 66 15.19 -11.45 -26.36
N PHE A 67 14.70 -12.36 -25.53
CA PHE A 67 15.09 -13.78 -25.51
C PHE A 67 13.99 -14.75 -25.93
N SER A 68 12.81 -14.29 -26.35
CA SER A 68 11.75 -15.24 -26.76
C SER A 68 12.15 -15.97 -28.03
N SER A 69 12.14 -17.30 -27.99
CA SER A 69 12.53 -18.15 -29.10
C SER A 69 11.31 -18.60 -29.90
N LEU A 70 11.45 -18.78 -31.21
CA LEU A 70 10.34 -19.20 -32.07
C LEU A 70 9.67 -20.51 -31.60
N PRO A 71 10.42 -21.60 -31.32
CA PRO A 71 9.79 -22.88 -30.95
C PRO A 71 8.94 -22.77 -29.67
N ARG A 72 9.42 -22.02 -28.68
CA ARG A 72 8.73 -21.83 -27.40
C ARG A 72 7.51 -20.94 -27.53
N LEU A 73 7.62 -19.86 -28.32
CA LEU A 73 6.50 -18.99 -28.62
C LEU A 73 5.39 -19.75 -29.36
N GLU A 74 5.75 -20.57 -30.36
CA GLU A 74 4.79 -21.38 -31.11
C GLU A 74 4.11 -22.44 -30.22
N GLU A 75 4.87 -23.07 -29.32
CA GLU A 75 4.36 -24.02 -28.34
C GLU A 75 3.37 -23.36 -27.36
N ALA A 76 3.67 -22.16 -26.88
CA ALA A 76 2.88 -21.48 -25.85
C ALA A 76 1.69 -20.68 -26.38
N TYR A 77 1.84 -20.04 -27.55
CA TYR A 77 0.90 -19.04 -28.07
C TYR A 77 0.44 -19.29 -29.51
N GLY A 78 0.94 -20.35 -30.17
CA GLY A 78 0.63 -20.66 -31.57
C GLY A 78 1.50 -19.90 -32.57
N ILE A 79 1.16 -20.02 -33.86
CA ILE A 79 1.97 -19.51 -34.98
C ILE A 79 2.19 -18.00 -34.85
N THR A 80 3.45 -17.57 -34.84
CA THR A 80 3.85 -16.17 -34.73
C THR A 80 5.13 -15.89 -35.51
N ASP A 81 5.18 -14.73 -36.15
CA ASP A 81 6.39 -14.23 -36.82
C ASP A 81 7.18 -13.25 -35.92
N HIS A 82 6.75 -13.04 -34.68
CA HIS A 82 7.35 -12.06 -33.76
C HIS A 82 8.13 -12.78 -32.67
N ILE A 83 9.46 -12.67 -32.74
CA ILE A 83 10.37 -13.34 -31.80
C ILE A 83 11.23 -12.32 -31.04
N GLY A 84 12.00 -12.82 -30.08
CA GLY A 84 12.93 -12.00 -29.31
C GLY A 84 13.99 -11.34 -30.20
N TRP A 85 14.37 -10.11 -29.86
CA TRP A 85 15.24 -9.28 -30.68
C TRP A 85 16.61 -9.93 -30.98
N PHE A 86 17.16 -10.73 -30.06
CA PHE A 86 18.41 -11.46 -30.34
C PHE A 86 18.24 -12.55 -31.41
N TYR A 87 17.07 -13.18 -31.49
CA TYR A 87 16.77 -14.15 -32.54
C TYR A 87 16.47 -13.48 -33.88
N GLU A 88 15.81 -12.31 -33.88
CA GLU A 88 15.65 -11.48 -35.10
C GLU A 88 17.01 -11.12 -35.69
N TRP A 89 17.91 -10.61 -34.85
CA TRP A 89 19.26 -10.25 -35.27
C TRP A 89 20.02 -11.45 -35.85
N GLY A 90 19.90 -12.62 -35.22
CA GLY A 90 20.49 -13.87 -35.71
C GLY A 90 19.94 -14.34 -37.06
N ARG A 91 18.73 -13.91 -37.44
CA ARG A 91 18.11 -14.17 -38.76
C ARG A 91 18.46 -13.11 -39.81
N GLY A 92 19.26 -12.10 -39.46
CA GLY A 92 19.57 -10.96 -40.34
C GLY A 92 18.44 -9.93 -40.43
N SER A 93 17.46 -10.00 -39.51
CA SER A 93 16.35 -9.06 -39.39
C SER A 93 16.59 -8.14 -38.18
N THR A 94 16.12 -6.90 -38.26
CA THR A 94 16.13 -5.98 -37.11
C THR A 94 14.71 -5.66 -36.66
N ASN A 95 13.77 -6.57 -36.90
CA ASN A 95 12.38 -6.39 -36.48
C ASN A 95 12.32 -6.16 -34.97
N PHE A 96 11.60 -5.12 -34.59
CA PHE A 96 11.49 -4.66 -33.20
C PHE A 96 10.07 -4.82 -32.65
N ASN A 97 9.18 -5.52 -33.36
CA ASN A 97 7.76 -5.59 -33.00
C ASN A 97 7.55 -6.17 -31.59
N LEU A 98 8.14 -7.33 -31.28
CA LEU A 98 7.97 -7.95 -29.96
C LEU A 98 8.59 -7.09 -28.85
N MET A 99 9.81 -6.60 -29.04
CA MET A 99 10.49 -5.74 -28.07
C MET A 99 9.74 -4.42 -27.85
N GLY A 100 9.32 -3.76 -28.93
CA GLY A 100 8.53 -2.54 -28.89
C GLY A 100 7.22 -2.75 -28.14
N ALA A 101 6.53 -3.87 -28.38
CA ALA A 101 5.32 -4.23 -27.62
C ALA A 101 5.61 -4.39 -26.12
N GLN A 102 6.71 -5.03 -25.73
CA GLN A 102 7.08 -5.16 -24.32
C GLN A 102 7.42 -3.82 -23.66
N ILE A 103 8.12 -2.92 -24.36
CA ILE A 103 8.40 -1.56 -23.87
C ILE A 103 7.09 -0.79 -23.66
N VAL A 104 6.20 -0.81 -24.65
CA VAL A 104 4.88 -0.16 -24.54
C VAL A 104 4.08 -0.76 -23.38
N ALA A 105 4.12 -2.09 -23.20
CA ALA A 105 3.46 -2.76 -22.07
C ALA A 105 4.01 -2.29 -20.72
N VAL A 106 5.34 -2.18 -20.56
CA VAL A 106 5.96 -1.65 -19.33
C VAL A 106 5.51 -0.22 -19.05
N LEU A 107 5.57 0.66 -20.06
CA LEU A 107 5.15 2.06 -19.90
C LEU A 107 3.66 2.17 -19.58
N PHE A 108 2.83 1.35 -20.23
CA PHE A 108 1.41 1.29 -19.96
C PHE A 108 1.12 0.84 -18.52
N VAL A 109 1.77 -0.22 -18.05
CA VAL A 109 1.60 -0.71 -16.67
C VAL A 109 2.04 0.34 -15.65
N ILE A 110 3.19 0.99 -15.85
CA ILE A 110 3.65 2.07 -14.98
C ILE A 110 2.62 3.20 -14.96
N GLY A 111 2.20 3.68 -16.14
CA GLY A 111 1.23 4.76 -16.25
C GLY A 111 -0.13 4.41 -15.64
N TRP A 112 -0.61 3.19 -15.87
CA TRP A 112 -1.85 2.69 -15.30
C TRP A 112 -1.79 2.61 -13.77
N VAL A 113 -0.76 1.99 -13.22
CA VAL A 113 -0.60 1.83 -11.76
C VAL A 113 -0.44 3.19 -11.09
N VAL A 114 0.43 4.07 -11.61
CA VAL A 114 0.59 5.42 -11.07
C VAL A 114 -0.70 6.23 -11.21
N GLY A 115 -1.40 6.11 -12.34
CA GLY A 115 -2.64 6.82 -12.62
C GLY A 115 -3.79 6.45 -11.69
N ILE A 116 -3.88 5.19 -11.24
CA ILE A 116 -4.93 4.75 -10.31
C ILE A 116 -4.49 4.82 -8.84
N MET A 117 -3.30 4.32 -8.51
CA MET A 117 -2.84 4.23 -7.12
C MET A 117 -2.30 5.57 -6.60
N GLY A 118 -1.72 6.40 -7.47
CA GLY A 118 -1.21 7.72 -7.10
C GLY A 118 -2.30 8.60 -6.48
N PRO A 119 -3.44 8.85 -7.17
CA PRO A 119 -4.55 9.59 -6.59
C PRO A 119 -5.13 8.92 -5.34
N TYR A 120 -5.25 7.59 -5.34
CA TYR A 120 -5.78 6.85 -4.18
C TYR A 120 -4.93 7.06 -2.92
N ILE A 121 -3.62 6.85 -3.02
CA ILE A 121 -2.67 7.06 -1.91
C ILE A 121 -2.64 8.53 -1.50
N TRP A 122 -2.68 9.45 -2.46
CA TRP A 122 -2.71 10.88 -2.18
C TRP A 122 -3.96 11.29 -1.40
N VAL A 123 -5.14 10.78 -1.76
CA VAL A 123 -6.39 11.03 -1.03
C VAL A 123 -6.31 10.48 0.40
N LEU A 124 -5.83 9.24 0.59
CA LEU A 124 -5.66 8.68 1.93
C LEU A 124 -4.67 9.47 2.79
N ASN A 125 -3.59 9.95 2.17
CA ASN A 125 -2.60 10.78 2.84
C ASN A 125 -3.18 12.15 3.22
N TYR A 126 -3.99 12.76 2.34
CA TYR A 126 -4.69 14.02 2.62
C TYR A 126 -5.61 13.92 3.85
N PHE A 127 -6.29 12.79 4.03
CA PHE A 127 -7.10 12.52 5.22
C PHE A 127 -6.30 12.00 6.43
N GLY A 128 -4.97 11.88 6.33
CA GLY A 128 -4.12 11.37 7.42
C GLY A 128 -4.35 9.90 7.76
N MET A 129 -4.86 9.10 6.81
CA MET A 129 -5.21 7.69 7.02
C MET A 129 -4.10 6.71 6.65
N LEU A 130 -3.03 7.18 6.00
CA LEU A 130 -2.01 6.31 5.40
C LEU A 130 -0.98 5.80 6.43
N ARG A 131 -0.59 6.62 7.41
CA ARG A 131 0.44 6.29 8.41
C ARG A 131 -0.14 6.35 9.81
N ILE A 132 0.29 5.42 10.67
CA ILE A 132 -0.10 5.38 12.08
C ILE A 132 0.57 6.51 12.88
N ASP A 133 0.01 6.81 14.06
CA ASP A 133 0.56 7.83 14.96
C ASP A 133 1.99 7.43 15.41
N PRO A 134 2.95 8.38 15.51
CA PRO A 134 4.33 8.06 15.88
C PRO A 134 4.48 7.31 17.21
N LEU A 135 3.58 7.53 18.16
CA LEU A 135 3.60 6.81 19.44
C LEU A 135 3.13 5.35 19.26
N GLU A 136 2.13 5.11 18.40
CA GLU A 136 1.73 3.74 18.02
C GLU A 136 2.82 3.04 17.19
N GLU A 137 3.57 3.79 16.37
CA GLU A 137 4.70 3.29 15.59
C GLU A 137 5.86 2.84 16.48
N LYS A 138 6.23 3.63 17.50
CA LYS A 138 7.31 3.28 18.45
C LYS A 138 7.00 2.04 19.28
N VAL A 139 5.76 1.90 19.74
CA VAL A 139 5.35 0.75 20.54
C VAL A 139 5.23 -0.53 19.71
N GLY A 140 4.99 -0.38 18.40
CA GLY A 140 4.76 -1.47 17.48
C GLY A 140 3.29 -1.81 17.29
N MET A 141 2.97 -2.32 16.10
CA MET A 141 1.58 -2.65 15.71
C MET A 141 1.00 -3.85 16.45
N ASP A 142 1.84 -4.75 16.94
CA ASP A 142 1.39 -5.93 17.71
C ASP A 142 0.76 -5.49 19.03
N ILE A 143 1.45 -4.63 19.79
CA ILE A 143 0.93 -4.16 21.07
C ILE A 143 -0.19 -3.13 20.85
N SER A 144 -0.01 -2.19 19.92
CA SER A 144 -0.99 -1.13 19.71
C SER A 144 -2.31 -1.65 19.11
N ARG A 145 -2.29 -2.59 18.15
CA ARG A 145 -3.51 -3.08 17.48
C ARG A 145 -3.94 -4.48 17.88
N HIS A 146 -3.02 -5.36 18.24
CA HIS A 146 -3.29 -6.76 18.57
C HIS A 146 -3.24 -7.07 20.08
N LYS A 147 -2.98 -6.06 20.93
CA LYS A 147 -3.05 -6.12 22.40
C LYS A 147 -2.12 -7.15 23.05
N GLY A 148 -1.09 -7.59 22.34
CA GLY A 148 -0.13 -8.54 22.84
C GLY A 148 1.16 -8.46 22.02
N PRO A 149 2.32 -8.72 22.63
CA PRO A 149 3.57 -8.75 21.90
C PRO A 149 3.72 -10.08 21.15
N ALA A 150 4.35 -10.07 19.98
CA ALA A 150 4.68 -11.30 19.26
C ALA A 150 5.81 -12.11 19.94
N TYR A 151 6.69 -11.43 20.67
CA TYR A 151 7.83 -12.00 21.39
C TYR A 151 7.88 -11.45 22.82
N VAL A 152 8.64 -12.10 23.71
CA VAL A 152 8.87 -11.57 25.07
C VAL A 152 9.62 -10.24 24.94
N SER A 153 8.97 -9.14 25.31
CA SER A 153 9.46 -7.78 25.02
C SER A 153 10.67 -7.40 25.87
N ASP A 154 11.67 -6.79 25.23
CA ASP A 154 12.77 -6.10 25.91
C ASP A 154 12.24 -4.91 26.73
N ALA A 155 12.89 -4.62 27.85
CA ALA A 155 12.47 -3.62 28.84
C ALA A 155 12.28 -2.19 28.27
N ASP A 156 12.89 -1.87 27.14
CA ASP A 156 12.90 -0.55 26.49
C ASP A 156 11.51 -0.13 25.96
N ASN A 157 10.66 -1.08 25.57
CA ASN A 157 9.32 -0.76 25.05
C ASN A 157 8.31 -0.41 26.16
N THR A 158 8.64 -0.73 27.42
CA THR A 158 7.70 -0.62 28.54
C THR A 158 7.23 0.81 28.78
N GLU A 159 8.13 1.80 28.67
CA GLU A 159 7.79 3.22 28.91
C GLU A 159 6.76 3.72 27.89
N HIS A 160 6.99 3.47 26.60
CA HIS A 160 6.07 3.86 25.54
C HIS A 160 4.75 3.09 25.58
N VAL A 161 4.76 1.82 26.01
CA VAL A 161 3.54 1.06 26.25
C VAL A 161 2.71 1.68 27.37
N MET A 162 3.34 2.03 28.50
CA MET A 162 2.66 2.72 29.61
C MET A 162 2.10 4.07 29.17
N GLU A 163 2.85 4.83 28.38
CA GLU A 163 2.40 6.11 27.81
C GLU A 163 1.17 5.93 26.90
N LEU A 164 1.17 4.91 26.03
CA LEU A 164 0.02 4.58 25.19
C LEU A 164 -1.20 4.16 26.01
N GLU A 165 -1.02 3.33 27.04
CA GLU A 165 -2.09 2.90 27.92
C GLU A 165 -2.68 4.08 28.71
N GLN A 166 -1.84 4.97 29.23
CA GLN A 166 -2.26 6.20 29.90
C GLN A 166 -3.04 7.13 28.95
N ARG A 167 -2.60 7.28 27.70
CA ARG A 167 -3.29 8.08 26.68
C ARG A 167 -4.65 7.46 26.31
N ARG A 168 -4.75 6.12 26.28
CA ARG A 168 -6.02 5.40 26.02
C ARG A 168 -6.99 5.52 27.18
N SER A 169 -6.53 5.32 28.41
CA SER A 169 -7.37 5.44 29.60
C SER A 169 -7.89 6.88 29.76
N SER A 170 -7.03 7.88 29.54
CA SER A 170 -7.42 9.29 29.54
C SER A 170 -8.53 9.56 28.52
N ARG A 171 -8.39 9.07 27.27
CA ARG A 171 -9.43 9.22 26.23
C ARG A 171 -10.75 8.55 26.62
N GLN A 172 -10.72 7.38 27.25
CA GLN A 172 -11.92 6.68 27.71
C GLN A 172 -12.62 7.46 28.82
N VAL A 173 -11.87 8.01 29.77
CA VAL A 173 -12.40 8.86 30.85
C VAL A 173 -13.05 10.12 30.25
N TYR A 174 -12.34 10.86 29.41
CA TYR A 174 -12.89 12.05 28.75
C TYR A 174 -14.16 11.76 27.92
N ALA A 175 -14.19 10.63 27.20
CA ALA A 175 -15.38 10.23 26.43
C ALA A 175 -16.57 9.91 27.34
N ALA A 176 -16.33 9.21 28.46
CA ALA A 176 -17.34 8.91 29.46
C ALA A 176 -17.89 10.18 30.13
N GLU A 177 -17.02 11.11 30.51
CA GLU A 177 -17.40 12.41 31.09
C GLU A 177 -18.26 13.23 30.13
N ARG A 178 -17.87 13.29 28.84
CA ARG A 178 -18.61 14.04 27.82
C ARG A 178 -20.00 13.43 27.59
N SER A 179 -20.10 12.11 27.56
CA SER A 179 -21.38 11.37 27.46
C SER A 179 -22.29 11.61 28.67
N TRP A 180 -21.72 11.58 29.88
CA TRP A 180 -22.47 11.81 31.12
C TRP A 180 -22.97 13.26 31.23
N SER A 181 -22.11 14.23 30.91
CA SER A 181 -22.45 15.65 30.88
C SER A 181 -23.57 15.96 29.88
N GLY A 182 -23.51 15.36 28.68
CA GLY A 182 -24.58 15.48 27.69
C GLY A 182 -25.92 14.93 28.19
N ARG A 183 -25.91 13.79 28.89
CA ARG A 183 -27.12 13.21 29.51
C ARG A 183 -27.71 14.11 30.59
N LEU A 184 -26.88 14.73 31.42
CA LEU A 184 -27.35 15.67 32.45
C LEU A 184 -27.96 16.94 31.86
N SER A 185 -27.34 17.52 30.83
CA SER A 185 -27.88 18.69 30.14
C SER A 185 -29.26 18.39 29.56
N SER A 186 -29.42 17.23 28.90
CA SER A 186 -30.70 16.81 28.33
C SER A 186 -31.78 16.60 29.41
N LYS A 187 -31.42 16.04 30.58
CA LYS A 187 -32.34 15.94 31.72
C LYS A 187 -32.76 17.29 32.28
N LYS A 188 -31.83 18.24 32.42
CA LYS A 188 -32.14 19.61 32.87
C LYS A 188 -33.06 20.33 31.88
N GLN A 189 -32.85 20.14 30.58
CA GLN A 189 -33.66 20.76 29.54
C GLN A 189 -35.09 20.22 29.52
N LYS A 190 -35.26 18.89 29.63
CA LYS A 190 -36.59 18.27 29.77
C LYS A 190 -37.32 18.71 31.02
N ALA A 191 -36.62 18.78 32.15
CA ALA A 191 -37.20 19.29 33.39
C ALA A 191 -37.66 20.75 33.23
N HIS A 192 -36.90 21.58 32.51
CA HIS A 192 -37.28 22.95 32.20
C HIS A 192 -38.49 23.06 31.26
N GLU A 193 -38.59 22.19 30.24
CA GLU A 193 -39.75 22.11 29.34
C GLU A 193 -41.01 21.62 30.05
N GLU A 194 -40.89 20.61 30.90
CA GLU A 194 -42.00 20.12 31.74
C GLU A 194 -42.49 21.24 32.69
N THR A 195 -41.58 21.98 33.33
CA THR A 195 -41.98 23.12 34.19
C THR A 195 -42.61 24.29 33.44
N ASN A 196 -42.30 24.49 32.15
CA ASN A 196 -42.89 25.56 31.33
C ASN A 196 -44.23 25.17 30.70
N GLN A 197 -44.57 23.88 30.62
CA GLN A 197 -45.88 23.42 30.15
C GLN A 197 -46.95 23.38 31.25
N ASP A 198 -46.52 23.35 32.51
CA ASP A 198 -47.39 23.33 33.69
C ASP A 198 -47.70 24.72 34.26
N GLU A 199 -47.24 25.82 33.63
CA GLU A 199 -47.62 27.17 34.03
C GLU A 199 -49.01 27.49 33.43
N PRO A 200 -50.08 27.58 34.25
CA PRO A 200 -51.40 27.90 33.73
C PRO A 200 -51.37 29.31 33.14
N ALA A 201 -52.01 29.51 31.99
CA ALA A 201 -52.35 30.84 31.49
C ALA A 201 -53.22 31.53 32.55
N VAL A 202 -52.59 32.31 33.44
CA VAL A 202 -53.28 33.14 34.40
C VAL A 202 -54.02 34.20 33.58
N GLN A 203 -55.32 33.98 33.43
CA GLN A 203 -56.26 34.99 32.99
C GLN A 203 -56.26 36.08 34.06
N ASP A 204 -55.71 37.25 33.70
CA ASP A 204 -55.88 38.47 34.47
C ASP A 204 -57.34 38.95 34.29
N GLU A 205 -58.28 38.29 34.97
CA GLU A 205 -59.54 38.89 35.35
C GLU A 205 -59.35 39.67 36.67
N GLU A 206 -59.75 40.95 36.60
CA GLU A 206 -60.23 41.77 37.71
C GLU A 206 -59.21 42.60 38.53
N PHE A 207 -59.01 43.88 38.12
CA PHE A 207 -59.06 45.00 39.06
C PHE A 207 -59.42 46.35 38.40
N ASN A 208 -60.44 47.01 38.99
CA ASN A 208 -60.98 48.39 38.84
C ASN A 208 -61.81 48.70 37.58
N ALA A 209 -63.13 48.96 37.67
CA ALA A 209 -63.85 49.97 38.48
C ALA A 209 -63.47 51.41 38.12
#